data_AF-A0A812UGP6-F1
#
_entry.id   AF-A0A812UGP6-F1
#
_cell.length_a   1.000
_cell.length_b   1.000
_cell.length_c   1.000
_cell.angle_alpha   90.00
_cell.angle_beta   90.00
_cell.angle_gamma   90.00
#
_symmetry.space_group_name_H-M   'P 1'
#
loop_
_entity.id
_entity.type
_entity.pdbx_description
1 polymer ?
#
loop_
_entity_poly.entity_id
_entity_poly.type
_entity_poly.pdbx_seq_one_letter_code
_entity_poly.pdbx_strand_id
1 'polypeptide(L)'
;SDKSNNGHRYDSIPFANGMISAGMSCQLVHYTHEEHDKFFEVCKNFNFIIVRCNPGQIKADGGDQQKFDDGMREMRKAGIQVWPSPDVMEKMGAK
;
A
#
# COMPACT_ATOMS: atom_id res chain seq x y z
N SER A 1 18.51 -0.55 4.23
CA SER A 1 17.13 -0.96 4.57
C SER A 1 16.31 0.29 4.75
N ASP A 2 15.26 0.50 3.97
CA ASP A 2 14.33 1.64 4.07
C ASP A 2 13.28 1.48 5.19
N LYS A 3 13.29 0.31 5.83
CA LYS A 3 12.40 -0.09 6.93
C LYS A 3 13.14 -0.11 8.25
N SER A 4 12.43 0.22 9.32
CA SER A 4 12.92 0.05 10.69
C SER A 4 12.74 -1.40 11.14
N ASN A 5 13.19 -1.73 12.37
CA ASN A 5 13.08 -3.08 12.94
C ASN A 5 11.64 -3.60 13.06
N ASN A 6 10.63 -2.72 12.93
CA ASN A 6 9.21 -3.09 12.94
C ASN A 6 8.63 -3.41 11.54
N GLY A 7 9.46 -3.42 10.49
CA GLY A 7 9.00 -3.72 9.13
C GLY A 7 8.27 -2.58 8.40
N HIS A 8 8.07 -1.44 9.06
CA HIS A 8 7.51 -0.22 8.44
C HIS A 8 8.63 0.70 7.94
N ARG A 9 8.32 1.47 6.89
CA ARG A 9 9.19 2.58 6.47
C ARG A 9 9.22 3.65 7.56
N TYR A 10 10.36 4.34 7.67
CA TYR A 10 10.57 5.36 8.70
C TYR A 10 9.51 6.48 8.70
N ASP A 11 8.89 6.73 7.55
CA ASP A 11 7.88 7.76 7.39
C ASP A 11 6.43 7.24 7.53
N SER A 12 6.20 5.93 7.67
CA SER A 12 4.85 5.38 7.86
C SER A 12 4.14 5.96 9.08
N ILE A 13 4.83 6.09 10.22
CA ILE A 13 4.25 6.63 11.45
C ILE A 13 3.99 8.15 11.35
N PRO A 14 4.96 8.99 10.92
CA PRO A 14 4.71 10.41 10.67
C PRO A 14 3.53 10.67 9.71
N PHE A 15 3.41 9.88 8.63
CA PHE A 15 2.29 10.01 7.69
C PHE A 15 0.94 9.73 8.36
N ALA A 16 0.83 8.61 9.09
CA ALA A 16 -0.40 8.25 9.79
C ALA A 16 -0.81 9.33 10.81
N ASN A 17 0.15 9.83 11.59
CA ASN A 17 -0.09 10.90 12.55
C ASN A 17 -0.52 12.21 11.89
N GLY A 18 0.07 12.54 10.73
CA GLY A 18 -0.33 13.70 9.92
C GLY A 18 -1.77 13.60 9.44
N MET A 19 -2.19 12.41 8.96
CA MET A 19 -3.57 12.18 8.54
C MET A 19 -4.56 12.30 9.71
N ILE A 20 -4.23 11.70 10.85
CA ILE A 20 -5.06 11.76 12.06
C ILE A 20 -5.20 13.21 12.54
N SER A 21 -4.10 13.98 12.53
CA SER A 21 -4.11 15.40 12.90
C SER A 21 -4.95 16.25 11.95
N ALA A 22 -5.10 15.84 10.70
CA ALA A 22 -5.98 16.47 9.72
C ALA A 22 -7.45 16.01 9.82
N GLY A 23 -7.82 15.23 10.85
CA GLY A 23 -9.19 14.79 11.10
C GLY A 23 -9.61 13.52 10.36
N MET A 24 -8.65 12.77 9.80
CA MET A 24 -8.94 11.50 9.11
C MET A 24 -8.74 10.29 10.02
N SER A 25 -9.52 9.23 9.80
CA SER A 25 -9.20 7.91 10.33
C SER A 25 -8.10 7.29 9.47
N CYS A 26 -6.98 6.90 10.08
CA CYS A 26 -5.84 6.30 9.38
C CYS A 26 -5.43 5.00 10.07
N GLN A 27 -5.29 3.94 9.28
CA GLN A 27 -4.86 2.63 9.76
C GLN A 27 -3.67 2.16 8.92
N LEU A 28 -2.65 1.63 9.60
CA LEU A 28 -1.53 0.97 8.94
C LEU A 28 -1.92 -0.49 8.71
N VAL A 29 -2.00 -0.88 7.44
CA VAL A 29 -2.31 -2.25 7.04
C VAL A 29 -1.05 -2.87 6.45
N HIS A 30 -0.62 -4.00 7.04
CA HIS A 30 0.51 -4.77 6.53
C HIS A 30 0.02 -5.74 5.45
N TYR A 31 0.67 -5.74 4.29
CA TYR A 31 0.39 -6.67 3.20
C TYR A 31 1.30 -7.88 3.31
N THR A 32 0.72 -9.08 3.36
CA THR A 32 1.39 -10.36 3.20
C THR A 32 0.86 -11.04 1.94
N HIS A 33 1.74 -11.65 1.14
CA HIS A 33 1.30 -12.28 -0.12
C HIS A 33 0.40 -13.50 0.12
N GLU A 34 0.49 -14.11 1.29
CA GLU A 34 -0.34 -15.24 1.74
C GLU A 34 -1.79 -14.82 2.04
N GLU A 35 -2.00 -13.59 2.51
CA GLU A 35 -3.32 -13.05 2.85
C GLU A 35 -3.85 -12.05 1.81
N HIS A 36 -3.41 -12.19 0.55
CA HIS A 36 -3.73 -11.24 -0.53
C HIS A 36 -5.24 -10.91 -0.62
N ASP A 37 -6.10 -11.92 -0.67
CA ASP A 37 -7.54 -11.71 -0.87
C ASP A 37 -8.18 -10.99 0.33
N LYS A 38 -7.76 -11.37 1.54
CA LYS A 38 -8.20 -10.77 2.81
C LYS A 38 -7.74 -9.32 2.94
N PHE A 39 -6.51 -9.02 2.49
CA PHE A 39 -6.00 -7.64 2.45
C PHE A 39 -6.90 -6.76 1.56
N PHE A 40 -7.26 -7.23 0.37
CA PHE A 40 -8.12 -6.47 -0.53
C PHE A 40 -9.59 -6.42 -0.08
N GLU A 41 -10.07 -7.41 0.67
CA GLU A 41 -11.37 -7.33 1.35
C GLU A 41 -11.39 -6.21 2.40
N VAL A 42 -10.34 -6.11 3.22
CA VAL A 42 -10.19 -5.02 4.19
C VAL A 42 -10.10 -3.67 3.49
N CYS A 43 -9.33 -3.58 2.40
CA CYS A 43 -9.16 -2.35 1.61
C CYS A 43 -10.48 -1.76 1.10
N LYS A 44 -11.49 -2.58 0.82
CA LYS A 44 -12.81 -2.11 0.35
C LYS A 44 -13.55 -1.22 1.35
N ASN A 45 -13.14 -1.23 2.63
CA ASN A 45 -13.74 -0.41 3.68
C ASN A 45 -13.10 0.99 3.79
N PHE A 46 -12.12 1.32 2.96
CA PHE A 46 -11.40 2.61 3.01
C PHE A 46 -11.82 3.52 1.86
N ASN A 47 -11.77 4.84 2.10
CA ASN A 47 -12.01 5.84 1.05
C ASN A 47 -10.79 6.04 0.13
N PHE A 48 -9.59 5.86 0.68
CA PHE A 48 -8.34 5.95 -0.07
C PHE A 48 -7.26 5.06 0.56
N ILE A 49 -6.28 4.67 -0.26
CA ILE A 49 -5.15 3.81 0.10
C ILE A 49 -3.86 4.52 -0.29
N ILE A 50 -2.90 4.55 0.64
CA ILE A 50 -1.55 5.07 0.37
C ILE A 50 -0.57 3.89 0.40
N VAL A 51 -0.05 3.54 -0.76
CA VAL A 51 0.92 2.45 -0.93
C VAL A 51 2.28 2.94 -0.46
N ARG A 52 2.76 2.32 0.62
CA ARG A 52 4.10 2.57 1.18
C ARG A 52 5.07 1.41 0.94
N CYS A 53 4.65 0.35 0.25
CA CYS A 53 5.53 -0.73 -0.19
C CYS A 53 6.36 -0.28 -1.39
N ASN A 54 7.66 -0.61 -1.42
CA ASN A 54 8.48 -0.27 -2.58
C ASN A 54 8.27 -1.31 -3.71
N PRO A 55 8.34 -0.87 -4.97
CA PRO A 55 8.33 -1.80 -6.10
C PRO A 55 9.39 -2.89 -5.96
N GLY A 56 9.01 -4.14 -6.23
CA GLY A 56 9.91 -5.29 -6.21
C GLY A 56 10.11 -5.93 -4.83
N GLN A 57 9.73 -5.26 -3.74
CA GLN A 57 9.80 -5.88 -2.40
C GLN A 57 8.82 -7.06 -2.26
N ILE A 58 7.65 -6.98 -2.89
CA ILE A 58 6.66 -8.07 -2.87
C ILE A 58 7.23 -9.32 -3.54
N LYS A 59 7.92 -9.14 -4.68
CA LYS A 59 8.58 -10.24 -5.39
C LYS A 59 9.76 -10.80 -4.60
N ALA A 60 10.56 -9.94 -3.96
CA ALA A 60 11.68 -10.35 -3.13
C ALA A 60 11.23 -11.17 -1.89
N ASP A 61 10.00 -10.93 -1.42
CA ASP A 61 9.35 -11.65 -0.33
C ASP A 61 8.66 -12.95 -0.79
N GLY A 62 8.79 -13.34 -2.06
CA GLY A 62 8.18 -14.56 -2.62
C GLY A 62 6.75 -14.39 -3.15
N GLY A 63 6.20 -13.18 -3.11
CA GLY A 63 4.90 -12.83 -3.66
C GLY A 63 4.92 -12.47 -5.15
N ASP A 64 3.74 -12.14 -5.67
CA ASP A 64 3.56 -11.66 -7.04
C ASP A 64 3.26 -10.15 -7.04
N GLN A 65 4.22 -9.37 -7.57
CA GLN A 65 4.09 -7.92 -7.70
C GLN A 65 2.95 -7.54 -8.65
N GLN A 66 2.79 -8.25 -9.77
CA GLN A 66 1.76 -7.95 -10.75
C GLN A 66 0.37 -8.21 -10.18
N LYS A 67 0.21 -9.31 -9.43
CA LYS A 67 -1.04 -9.59 -8.70
C LYS A 67 -1.43 -8.47 -7.74
N PHE A 68 -0.46 -7.91 -7.01
CA PHE A 68 -0.70 -6.77 -6.12
C PHE A 68 -1.11 -5.50 -6.88
N ASP A 69 -0.40 -5.18 -7.96
CA ASP A 69 -0.67 -4.00 -8.77
C ASP A 69 -2.06 -4.08 -9.44
N ASP A 70 -2.46 -5.27 -9.90
CA ASP A 70 -3.79 -5.55 -10.43
C ASP A 70 -4.88 -5.36 -9.36
N GLY A 71 -4.66 -5.87 -8.15
CA GLY A 71 -5.57 -5.65 -7.02
C GLY A 71 -5.75 -4.15 -6.72
N MET A 72 -4.68 -3.35 -6.80
CA MET A 72 -4.76 -1.90 -6.63
C MET A 72 -5.52 -1.21 -7.77
N ARG A 73 -5.42 -1.70 -9.02
CA ARG A 73 -6.23 -1.23 -10.14
C ARG A 73 -7.71 -1.53 -9.93
N GLU A 74 -8.04 -2.71 -9.40
CA GLU A 74 -9.43 -3.07 -9.05
C GLU A 74 -9.98 -2.17 -7.93
N MET A 75 -9.18 -1.79 -6.94
CA MET A 75 -9.60 -0.82 -5.91
C MET A 75 -9.96 0.54 -6.53
N ARG A 76 -9.18 1.02 -7.51
CA ARG A 76 -9.51 2.25 -8.24
C ARG A 76 -10.80 2.13 -9.03
N LYS A 77 -11.02 1.00 -9.71
CA LYS A 77 -12.28 0.73 -10.43
C LYS A 77 -13.49 0.69 -9.48
N ALA A 78 -13.29 0.24 -8.24
CA ALA A 78 -14.30 0.27 -7.18
C ALA A 78 -14.55 1.67 -6.58
N GLY A 79 -13.86 2.71 -7.08
CA GLY A 79 -14.02 4.10 -6.62
C GLY A 79 -13.10 4.50 -5.46
N ILE A 80 -12.19 3.62 -5.04
CA ILE A 80 -11.25 3.90 -3.95
C ILE A 80 -10.00 4.57 -4.53
N GLN A 81 -9.62 5.73 -3.99
CA GLN A 81 -8.41 6.41 -4.47
C GLN A 81 -7.16 5.67 -4.02
N VAL A 82 -6.21 5.42 -4.92
CA VAL A 82 -4.94 4.76 -4.61
C VAL A 82 -3.77 5.68 -4.96
N TRP A 83 -2.90 5.94 -3.98
CA TRP A 83 -1.73 6.80 -4.13
C TRP A 83 -0.42 6.10 -3.73
N PRO A 84 0.67 6.30 -4.49
CA PRO A 84 0.69 6.81 -5.87
C PRO A 84 -0.14 5.91 -6.80
N SER A 85 -0.57 6.47 -7.95
CA SER A 85 -1.34 5.69 -8.94
C SER A 85 -0.52 4.45 -9.35
N PRO A 86 -1.14 3.26 -9.50
CA PRO A 86 -0.44 2.04 -9.95
C PRO A 86 0.36 2.28 -11.24
N ASP A 87 -0.22 3.01 -12.20
CA ASP A 87 0.44 3.36 -13.47
C ASP A 87 1.67 4.26 -13.30
N VAL A 88 1.72 5.05 -12.23
CA VAL A 88 2.88 5.90 -11.89
C VAL A 88 3.95 5.05 -11.20
N MET A 89 3.58 4.11 -10.34
CA MET A 89 4.54 3.18 -9.72
C MET A 89 5.22 2.28 -10.75
N GLU A 90 4.47 1.78 -11.73
CA GLU A 90 4.99 0.91 -12.79
C GLU A 90 6.00 1.66 -13.69
N LYS A 91 5.75 2.94 -13.97
CA LYS A 91 6.59 3.76 -14.85
C LYS A 91 7.74 4.49 -14.16
N MET A 92 7.60 4.82 -12.88
CA MET A 92 8.56 5.63 -12.13
C MET A 92 9.22 4.85 -10.99
N GLY A 93 9.31 3.52 -11.12
CA GLY A 93 9.89 2.61 -10.14
C GLY A 93 11.02 3.24 -9.34
N ALA A 94 10.85 3.24 -8.01
CA ALA A 94 11.70 3.97 -7.08
C ALA A 94 13.19 3.65 -7.33
N LYS A 95 13.96 4.70 -7.64
CA LYS A 95 15.42 4.68 -7.53
C LYS A 95 15.85 4.49 -6.07
#